data_AF-A0A9D1Z8T0-F1
#
_entry.id   AF-A0A9D1Z8T0-F1
#
_cell.length_a   1.000
_cell.length_b   1.000
_cell.length_c   1.000
_cell.angle_alpha   90.00
_cell.angle_beta   90.00
_cell.angle_gamma   90.00
#
_symmetry.space_group_name_H-M   'P 1'
#
loop_
_entity.id
_entity.type
_entity.pdbx_description
1 polymer ?
#
loop_
_entity_poly.entity_id
_entity_poly.type
_entity_poly.pdbx_seq_one_letter_code
_entity_poly.pdbx_strand_id
1 'polypeptide(L)'
;MRLFEEIFARLAPDEDISFGGIKFVVLLGRAAYFENVKAISSLSDTAVEIALKSGAVRVEGSGLAVRQYSGGDLMLAGNVVKVEKVQ
;
A
#
# COMPACT_ATOMS: atom_id res chain seq x y z
N MET A 1 6.60 1.64 -18.07
CA MET A 1 6.47 3.09 -18.34
C MET A 1 7.77 3.72 -17.90
N ARG A 2 8.56 4.30 -18.81
CA ARG A 2 9.98 4.58 -18.58
C ARG A 2 10.27 5.53 -17.41
N LEU A 3 9.46 6.58 -17.25
CA LEU A 3 9.65 7.59 -16.21
C LEU A 3 9.43 7.05 -14.78
N PHE A 4 8.46 6.14 -14.61
CA PHE A 4 8.19 5.52 -13.31
C PHE A 4 9.36 4.61 -12.88
N GLU A 5 9.87 3.82 -13.82
CA GLU A 5 11.05 2.97 -13.63
C GLU A 5 12.30 3.80 -13.30
N GLU A 6 12.49 4.95 -13.95
CA GLU A 6 13.64 5.86 -13.73
C GLU A 6 13.61 6.61 -12.40
N ILE A 7 12.42 6.99 -11.92
CA ILE A 7 12.24 7.58 -10.57
C ILE A 7 12.49 6.50 -9.52
N PHE A 8 12.02 5.28 -9.77
CA PHE A 8 12.14 4.16 -8.83
C PHE A 8 13.58 3.66 -8.66
N ALA A 9 14.31 3.49 -9.77
CA ALA A 9 15.72 3.10 -9.77
C ALA A 9 16.62 4.07 -8.95
N ARG A 10 16.14 5.29 -8.70
CA ARG A 10 16.85 6.29 -7.88
C ARG A 10 16.42 6.31 -6.41
N LEU A 11 15.26 5.76 -6.06
CA LEU A 11 14.68 5.89 -4.71
C LEU A 11 14.73 4.59 -3.89
N ALA A 12 14.68 3.42 -4.52
CA ALA A 12 14.73 2.14 -3.83
C ALA A 12 15.29 1.06 -4.78
N PRO A 13 16.61 0.75 -4.74
CA PRO A 13 17.23 -0.15 -5.71
C PRO A 13 16.75 -1.61 -5.64
N ASP A 14 16.20 -2.06 -4.50
CA ASP A 14 16.07 -3.50 -4.19
C ASP A 14 14.68 -3.97 -3.70
N GLU A 15 13.63 -3.14 -3.74
CA GLU A 15 12.29 -3.58 -3.32
C GLU A 15 11.37 -3.84 -4.50
N ASP A 16 10.98 -5.11 -4.66
CA ASP A 16 10.00 -5.58 -5.64
C ASP A 16 8.64 -4.92 -5.36
N ILE A 17 8.21 -3.99 -6.23
CA ILE A 17 6.94 -3.23 -6.12
C ILE A 17 5.72 -4.14 -6.36
N SER A 18 5.95 -5.40 -6.73
CA SER A 18 4.91 -6.34 -7.13
C SER A 18 4.85 -7.55 -6.22
N PHE A 19 4.09 -7.43 -5.12
CA PHE A 19 3.82 -8.58 -4.25
C PHE A 19 2.74 -9.48 -4.87
N GLY A 20 3.16 -10.41 -5.74
CA GLY A 20 2.25 -11.39 -6.35
C GLY A 20 1.12 -10.75 -7.18
N GLY A 21 1.40 -9.65 -7.87
CA GLY A 21 0.44 -8.88 -8.68
C GLY A 21 -0.27 -7.74 -7.95
N ILE A 22 0.00 -7.56 -6.65
CA ILE A 22 -0.45 -6.43 -5.85
C ILE A 22 0.56 -5.28 -6.02
N LYS A 23 0.06 -4.08 -6.33
CA LYS A 23 0.88 -2.88 -6.52
C LYS A 23 0.64 -1.91 -5.38
N PHE A 24 1.70 -1.59 -4.65
CA PHE A 24 1.66 -0.57 -3.61
C PHE A 24 3.03 0.10 -3.45
N VAL A 25 3.03 1.27 -2.85
CA VAL A 25 4.24 2.01 -2.48
C VAL A 25 4.15 2.40 -1.01
N VAL A 26 5.20 2.11 -0.24
CA VAL A 26 5.33 2.60 1.14
C VAL A 26 6.27 3.81 1.13
N LEU A 27 5.77 4.94 1.60
CA LEU A 27 6.57 6.13 1.88
C LEU A 27 7.08 6.00 3.31
N LEU A 28 8.34 5.54 3.45
CA LEU A 28 9.04 5.22 4.71
C LEU A 28 8.47 5.95 5.94
N GLY A 29 7.66 5.23 6.73
CA GLY A 29 7.10 5.65 8.01
C GLY A 29 6.04 6.78 7.99
N ARG A 30 5.49 7.14 6.82
CA ARG A 30 4.52 8.25 6.69
C ARG A 30 3.21 7.88 6.04
N ALA A 31 3.24 7.02 5.03
CA ALA A 31 2.05 6.62 4.29
C ALA A 31 2.29 5.36 3.45
N ALA A 32 1.21 4.74 3.00
CA ALA A 32 1.21 3.75 1.93
C ALA A 32 0.14 4.09 0.89
N TYR A 33 0.43 3.79 -0.37
CA TYR A 33 -0.48 3.95 -1.50
C TYR A 33 -0.73 2.60 -2.15
N PHE A 34 -1.99 2.27 -2.41
CA PHE A 34 -2.41 1.00 -3.00
C PHE A 34 -3.24 1.25 -4.25
N GLU A 35 -2.94 0.54 -5.33
CA GLU A 35 -3.74 0.56 -6.56
C GLU A 35 -4.68 -0.64 -6.64
N ASN A 36 -5.78 -0.49 -7.38
CA ASN A 36 -6.77 -1.55 -7.62
C ASN A 36 -7.45 -2.09 -6.34
N VAL A 37 -7.65 -1.22 -5.36
CA VAL A 37 -8.41 -1.48 -4.13
C VAL A 37 -9.89 -1.64 -4.46
N LYS A 38 -10.45 -2.79 -4.08
CA LYS A 38 -11.88 -3.11 -4.18
C LYS A 38 -12.64 -2.71 -2.92
N ALA A 39 -12.06 -2.94 -1.75
CA ALA A 39 -12.68 -2.66 -0.47
C ALA A 39 -11.62 -2.52 0.63
N ILE A 40 -11.99 -1.81 1.71
CA ILE A 40 -11.30 -1.87 3.00
C ILE A 40 -12.13 -2.82 3.87
N SER A 41 -11.56 -3.99 4.19
CA SER A 41 -12.24 -5.06 4.92
C SER A 41 -12.29 -4.79 6.42
N SER A 42 -11.25 -4.14 6.96
CA SER A 42 -11.19 -3.68 8.34
C SER A 42 -10.27 -2.47 8.47
N LEU A 43 -10.57 -1.57 9.41
CA LEU A 43 -9.82 -0.34 9.63
C LEU A 43 -9.74 -0.04 11.13
N SER A 44 -8.52 0.03 11.64
CA SER A 44 -8.18 0.64 12.93
C SER A 44 -7.01 1.60 12.76
N ASP A 45 -6.66 2.30 13.84
CA ASP A 45 -5.48 3.16 13.90
C ASP A 45 -4.14 2.39 13.91
N THR A 46 -4.18 1.06 13.99
CA THR A 46 -3.02 0.17 14.18
C THR A 46 -2.93 -0.93 13.12
N ALA A 47 -4.04 -1.32 12.50
CA ALA A 47 -4.09 -2.30 11.43
C ALA A 47 -5.20 -2.00 10.41
N VAL A 48 -4.93 -2.25 9.13
CA VAL A 48 -5.89 -2.11 8.04
C VAL A 48 -5.82 -3.31 7.12
N GLU A 49 -6.96 -3.88 6.76
CA GLU A 49 -7.04 -4.93 5.75
C GLU A 49 -7.68 -4.38 4.48
N ILE A 50 -7.00 -4.60 3.36
CA ILE A 50 -7.34 -4.02 2.07
C ILE A 50 -7.53 -5.16 1.07
N ALA A 51 -8.74 -5.29 0.55
CA ALA A 51 -9.04 -6.20 -0.55
C ALA A 51 -8.72 -5.51 -1.88
N LEU A 52 -7.89 -6.14 -2.70
CA LEU A 52 -7.45 -5.65 -4.00
C LEU A 52 -8.02 -6.51 -5.13
N LYS A 53 -7.78 -6.12 -6.39
CA LYS A 53 -8.19 -6.92 -7.54
C LYS A 53 -7.64 -8.35 -7.51
N SER A 54 -6.39 -8.52 -7.05
CA SER A 54 -5.65 -9.79 -7.05
C SER A 54 -5.15 -10.16 -5.64
N GLY A 55 -6.08 -10.40 -4.72
CA GLY A 55 -5.78 -10.81 -3.34
C GLY A 55 -6.07 -9.72 -2.32
N ALA A 56 -5.53 -9.87 -1.12
CA ALA A 56 -5.69 -8.90 -0.04
C ALA A 56 -4.35 -8.68 0.67
N VAL A 57 -4.21 -7.52 1.32
CA VAL A 57 -3.07 -7.21 2.19
C VAL A 57 -3.54 -6.76 3.56
N ARG A 58 -2.70 -7.02 4.56
CA ARG A 58 -2.80 -6.47 5.89
C ARG A 58 -1.64 -5.49 6.08
N VAL A 59 -1.99 -4.29 6.52
CA VAL A 59 -1.07 -3.20 6.82
C VAL A 59 -1.06 -2.99 8.32
N GLU A 60 0.11 -3.02 8.94
CA GLU A 60 0.29 -2.80 10.39
C GLU A 60 1.16 -1.57 10.64
N GLY A 61 0.84 -0.85 11.71
CA GLY A 61 1.49 0.42 11.99
C GLY A 61 0.87 1.18 13.16
N SER A 62 1.03 2.50 13.14
CA SER A 62 0.40 3.39 14.12
C SER A 62 -0.10 4.68 13.48
N GLY A 63 -1.21 5.21 14.02
CA GLY A 63 -1.87 6.40 13.47
C GLY A 63 -2.39 6.17 12.05
N LEU A 64 -2.76 4.94 11.71
CA LEU A 64 -3.26 4.58 10.38
C LEU A 64 -4.60 5.26 10.12
N ALA A 65 -4.70 5.97 9.00
CA ALA A 65 -5.91 6.68 8.61
C ALA A 65 -6.03 6.78 7.10
N VAL A 66 -7.25 6.56 6.59
CA VAL A 66 -7.56 6.76 5.18
C VAL A 66 -7.51 8.27 4.87
N ARG A 67 -6.59 8.67 4.00
CA ARG A 67 -6.50 10.05 3.48
C ARG A 67 -7.24 10.22 2.17
N GLN A 68 -7.24 9.20 1.33
CA GLN A 68 -7.94 9.19 0.06
C GLN A 68 -8.39 7.77 -0.25
N TYR A 69 -9.63 7.62 -0.69
CA TYR A 69 -10.14 6.37 -1.27
C TYR A 69 -11.06 6.70 -2.44
N SER A 70 -10.54 6.62 -3.65
CA SER A 70 -11.23 7.07 -4.87
C SER A 70 -10.62 6.45 -6.12
N GLY A 71 -11.44 6.21 -7.16
CA GLY A 71 -10.93 5.73 -8.44
C GLY A 71 -10.34 4.31 -8.43
N GLY A 72 -10.56 3.54 -7.36
CA GLY A 72 -9.91 2.25 -7.15
C GLY A 72 -8.55 2.33 -6.46
N ASP A 73 -8.17 3.51 -5.96
CA ASP A 73 -6.89 3.70 -5.27
C ASP A 73 -7.10 4.15 -3.82
N LEU A 74 -6.15 3.81 -2.97
CA LEU A 74 -6.18 4.10 -1.53
C LEU A 74 -4.86 4.70 -1.07
N MET A 75 -4.92 5.87 -0.43
CA MET A 75 -3.83 6.45 0.34
C MET A 75 -4.11 6.29 1.83
N LEU A 76 -3.24 5.54 2.50
CA LEU A 76 -3.23 5.36 3.95
C LEU A 76 -2.11 6.23 4.53
N ALA A 77 -2.43 7.21 5.38
CA ALA A 77 -1.43 7.90 6.19
C ALA A 77 -1.19 7.17 7.49
N GLY A 78 -0.02 7.42 8.09
CA GLY A 78 0.39 6.82 9.36
C GLY A 78 1.75 6.17 9.24
N ASN A 79 2.30 5.76 10.37
CA ASN A 79 3.57 5.06 10.40
C ASN A 79 3.36 3.60 10.04
N VAL A 80 3.54 3.26 8.76
CA VAL A 80 3.45 1.89 8.25
C VAL A 80 4.73 1.13 8.63
N VAL A 81 4.57 0.06 9.40
CA VAL A 81 5.67 -0.79 9.89
C VAL A 81 5.76 -2.08 9.08
N LYS A 82 4.62 -2.61 8.62
CA LYS A 82 4.57 -3.87 7.89
C LYS A 82 3.43 -3.88 6.88
N VAL A 83 3.68 -4.48 5.72
CA VAL A 83 2.64 -4.83 4.74
C VAL A 83 2.84 -6.29 4.38
N GLU A 84 1.80 -7.11 4.49
CA GLU A 84 1.86 -8.52 4.13
C GLU A 84 0.60 -8.97 3.39
N LYS A 85 0.75 -10.01 2.57
CA LYS A 85 -0.37 -10.60 1.84
C LYS A 85 -1.21 -11.47 2.79
N VAL A 86 -2.53 -11.33 2.71
CA VAL A 86 -3.49 -12.21 3.38
C VAL A 86 -3.94 -13.28 2.38
N GLN A 87 -3.95 -14.56 2.81
CA GLN A 87 -4.36 -15.70 1.98
C GLN A 87 -5.83 -15.62 1.56
#